data_AF-U5N5S0-F1
#
_entry.id   AF-U5N5S0-F1
#
_cell.length_a   1.000
_cell.length_b   1.000
_cell.length_c   1.000
_cell.angle_alpha   90.00
_cell.angle_beta   90.00
_cell.angle_gamma   90.00
#
_symmetry.space_group_name_H-M   'P 1'
#
loop_
_entity.id
_entity.type
_entity.pdbx_description
1 polymer ?
#
loop_
_entity_poly.entity_id
_entity_poly.type
_entity_poly.pdbx_seq_one_letter_code
_entity_poly.pdbx_strand_id
1 'polypeptide(L)'
;MFKISISHSLTSDARVAASAMVAKVLRELGVCPPNAALLFSTFGNDHATLLQELTQLLPGCPIVGGSSNGEVSREQGYRVGSSLLIVFASDTITFRAGVLRNLTFDNEAFNLETAMQQWQQQGIEIRFDKGYSPMPALGLLFPDGLGLDGGSIVRLFSDTFPTTHFFGGASAENFTLTQTKQFFNHEVLHNAVPYLLFYGPLRHHWAITEGLDSGWRAVGKRLDAQCDGKYIHTLAQKPAVDYLASRYRLQGGQLSVCHPFVIYPDRGSDVHYFRDVIGYCEATGRLESINLLPTDCQIQLTQPDPATILAVSRKNIHQALAHYPSTDTPTAALWFSCVSRALVLANDAANEFATATEAIASDLPVAGFYTYGEIAPARTTGHNTYHSSTLVTLLLGEEPLTSTGIFGQHHQFSADNLAQDNKALTQALENTRAEIQRLQDELAQCRLLNRVASHSRTEEMMKNRALALQLVCSLLDTRFADFKRLAMKGDPPKLNKLGLARLVNDLHQQQYGKPFPVMLKQLANLLTDQIDVPCHGRPSHPE
;
A
#
# COMPACT_ATOMS: atom_id res chain seq x y z
N MET A 1 32.08 9.44 -17.36
CA MET A 1 30.79 9.11 -17.99
C MET A 1 30.26 7.81 -17.43
N PHE A 2 29.26 7.95 -16.57
CA PHE A 2 28.46 6.86 -16.06
C PHE A 2 27.41 6.41 -17.09
N LYS A 3 27.33 5.11 -17.33
CA LYS A 3 26.39 4.46 -18.25
C LYS A 3 25.76 3.24 -17.60
N ILE A 4 24.52 2.97 -17.99
CA ILE A 4 23.76 1.79 -17.60
C ILE A 4 23.19 1.17 -18.87
N SER A 5 23.41 -0.12 -19.06
CA SER A 5 22.81 -0.90 -20.16
C SER A 5 21.99 -2.05 -19.57
N ILE A 6 20.83 -2.30 -20.18
CA ILE A 6 19.85 -3.28 -19.70
C ILE A 6 19.60 -4.30 -20.80
N SER A 7 19.58 -5.59 -20.47
CA SER A 7 19.12 -6.64 -21.36
C SER A 7 18.17 -7.59 -20.65
N HIS A 8 17.05 -7.91 -21.30
CA HIS A 8 16.00 -8.73 -20.73
C HIS A 8 15.71 -9.92 -21.67
N SER A 9 16.09 -11.12 -21.24
CA SER A 9 15.95 -12.36 -22.00
C SER A 9 14.68 -13.12 -21.61
N LEU A 10 13.97 -13.65 -22.61
CA LEU A 10 12.78 -14.50 -22.44
C LEU A 10 13.05 -15.99 -22.73
N THR A 11 14.28 -16.35 -23.08
CA THR A 11 14.64 -17.75 -23.31
C THR A 11 14.93 -18.44 -21.99
N SER A 12 14.48 -19.69 -21.86
CA SER A 12 14.79 -20.56 -20.72
C SER A 12 16.16 -21.24 -20.84
N ASP A 13 16.79 -21.21 -22.03
CA ASP A 13 18.15 -21.71 -22.21
C ASP A 13 19.16 -20.70 -21.64
N ALA A 14 19.81 -21.10 -20.56
CA ALA A 14 20.75 -20.26 -19.82
C ALA A 14 21.95 -19.77 -20.65
N ARG A 15 22.48 -20.60 -21.56
CA ARG A 15 23.66 -20.25 -22.39
C ARG A 15 23.29 -19.25 -23.47
N VAL A 16 22.14 -19.48 -24.11
CA VAL A 16 21.58 -18.56 -25.11
C VAL A 16 21.22 -17.23 -24.45
N ALA A 17 20.58 -17.28 -23.27
CA ALA A 17 20.24 -16.09 -22.49
C ALA A 17 21.49 -15.26 -22.16
N ALA A 18 22.52 -15.88 -21.57
CA ALA A 18 23.77 -15.21 -21.23
C ALA A 18 24.43 -14.56 -22.46
N SER A 19 24.58 -15.32 -23.54
CA SER A 19 25.22 -14.86 -24.77
C SER A 19 24.48 -13.67 -25.39
N ALA A 20 23.15 -13.76 -25.51
CA ALA A 20 22.32 -12.70 -26.08
C ALA A 20 22.34 -11.43 -25.21
N MET A 21 22.23 -11.59 -23.88
CA MET A 21 22.25 -10.47 -22.95
C MET A 21 23.59 -9.74 -22.98
N VAL A 22 24.71 -10.48 -22.90
CA VAL A 22 26.06 -9.89 -22.92
C VAL A 22 26.33 -9.20 -24.26
N ALA A 23 25.96 -9.84 -25.38
CA ALA A 23 26.13 -9.23 -26.70
C ALA A 23 25.37 -7.91 -26.85
N LYS A 24 24.17 -7.80 -26.27
CA LYS A 24 23.40 -6.54 -26.25
C LYS A 24 24.09 -5.48 -25.39
N VAL A 25 24.43 -5.80 -24.15
CA VAL A 25 24.99 -4.80 -23.23
C VAL A 25 26.35 -4.29 -23.68
N LEU A 26 27.23 -5.16 -24.18
CA LEU A 26 28.54 -4.72 -24.69
C LEU A 26 28.40 -3.81 -25.92
N ARG A 27 27.41 -4.07 -26.79
CA ARG A 27 27.12 -3.21 -27.94
C ARG A 27 26.66 -1.82 -27.52
N GLU A 28 25.84 -1.71 -26.48
CA GLU A 28 25.31 -0.45 -25.97
C GLU A 28 26.35 0.35 -25.16
N LEU A 29 27.18 -0.35 -24.37
CA LEU A 29 28.27 0.28 -23.64
C LEU A 29 29.38 0.79 -24.58
N GLY A 30 29.56 0.13 -25.73
CA GLY A 30 30.54 0.48 -26.74
C GLY A 30 31.96 0.26 -26.22
N VAL A 31 32.73 1.34 -26.10
CA VAL A 31 34.12 1.29 -25.59
C VAL A 31 34.22 1.35 -24.06
N CYS A 32 33.10 1.61 -23.37
CA CYS A 32 33.08 1.69 -21.90
C CYS A 32 33.11 0.26 -21.32
N PRO A 33 34.14 -0.12 -20.54
CA PRO A 33 34.21 -1.45 -19.98
C PRO A 33 33.11 -1.64 -18.90
N PRO A 34 32.51 -2.85 -18.81
CA PRO A 34 31.55 -3.15 -17.75
C PRO A 34 32.26 -3.23 -16.39
N ASN A 35 31.77 -2.51 -15.38
CA ASN A 35 32.40 -2.42 -14.06
C ASN A 35 31.66 -3.18 -12.95
N ALA A 36 30.36 -3.37 -13.08
CA ALA A 36 29.53 -4.20 -12.21
C ALA A 36 28.21 -4.55 -12.91
N ALA A 37 27.56 -5.63 -12.49
CA ALA A 37 26.27 -6.03 -13.03
C ALA A 37 25.29 -6.49 -11.94
N LEU A 38 24.01 -6.28 -12.19
CA LEU A 38 22.91 -6.93 -11.50
C LEU A 38 22.35 -8.04 -12.37
N LEU A 39 22.04 -9.19 -11.77
CA LEU A 39 21.27 -10.25 -12.40
C LEU A 39 20.05 -10.58 -11.56
N PHE A 40 18.87 -10.51 -12.18
CA PHE A 40 17.64 -11.07 -11.64
C PHE A 40 17.13 -12.13 -12.59
N SER A 41 16.70 -13.27 -12.06
CA SER A 41 16.14 -14.33 -12.89
C SER A 41 15.02 -15.04 -12.16
N THR A 42 13.93 -15.28 -12.89
CA THR A 42 12.76 -15.99 -12.36
C THR A 42 13.18 -17.35 -11.83
N PHE A 43 12.53 -17.80 -10.75
CA PHE A 43 12.60 -19.18 -10.26
C PHE A 43 12.44 -20.21 -11.41
N GLY A 44 13.00 -21.41 -11.23
CA GLY A 44 12.92 -22.49 -12.23
C GLY A 44 13.94 -22.42 -13.37
N ASN A 45 14.52 -21.24 -13.67
CA ASN A 45 15.63 -21.14 -14.62
C ASN A 45 16.91 -21.80 -14.08
N ASP A 46 17.78 -22.28 -14.98
CA ASP A 46 19.11 -22.79 -14.64
C ASP A 46 20.06 -21.64 -14.29
N HIS A 47 19.93 -21.15 -13.05
CA HIS A 47 20.71 -20.03 -12.52
C HIS A 47 22.21 -20.30 -12.47
N ALA A 48 22.60 -21.55 -12.21
CA ALA A 48 24.01 -21.93 -12.07
C ALA A 48 24.72 -21.82 -13.43
N THR A 49 24.15 -22.41 -14.48
CA THR A 49 24.70 -22.27 -15.83
C THR A 49 24.65 -20.81 -16.28
N LEU A 50 23.56 -20.09 -16.02
CA LEU A 50 23.42 -18.69 -16.41
C LEU A 50 24.53 -17.81 -15.81
N LEU A 51 24.78 -17.90 -14.51
CA LEU A 51 25.82 -17.15 -13.82
C LEU A 51 27.23 -17.55 -14.27
N GLN A 52 27.46 -18.84 -14.49
CA GLN A 52 28.73 -19.35 -15.00
C GLN A 52 29.07 -18.74 -16.37
N GLU A 53 28.11 -18.75 -17.30
CA GLU A 53 28.28 -18.18 -18.65
C GLU A 53 28.44 -16.65 -18.60
N LEU A 54 27.62 -15.95 -17.80
CA LEU A 54 27.74 -14.49 -17.63
C LEU A 54 29.11 -14.08 -17.06
N THR A 55 29.60 -14.80 -16.06
CA THR A 55 30.92 -14.54 -15.46
C THR A 55 32.06 -14.75 -16.45
N GLN A 56 31.95 -15.73 -17.35
CA GLN A 56 32.92 -15.97 -18.42
C GLN A 56 32.88 -14.88 -19.49
N LEU A 57 31.69 -14.42 -19.86
CA LEU A 57 31.47 -13.44 -20.92
C LEU A 57 31.71 -11.98 -20.45
N LEU A 58 31.69 -11.73 -19.13
CA LEU A 58 31.97 -10.43 -18.52
C LEU A 58 33.15 -10.52 -17.53
N PRO A 59 34.37 -10.83 -18.01
CA PRO A 59 35.52 -11.04 -17.15
C PRO A 59 35.85 -9.78 -16.33
N GLY A 60 36.00 -9.93 -15.02
CA GLY A 60 36.32 -8.83 -14.10
C GLY A 60 35.14 -7.92 -13.74
N CYS A 61 33.94 -8.19 -14.27
CA CYS A 61 32.72 -7.50 -13.89
C CYS A 61 32.00 -8.31 -12.81
N PRO A 62 31.98 -7.87 -11.54
CA PRO A 62 31.26 -8.59 -10.50
C PRO A 62 29.75 -8.56 -10.74
N ILE A 63 29.09 -9.67 -10.47
CA ILE A 63 27.64 -9.84 -10.65
C ILE A 63 26.98 -10.04 -9.29
N VAL A 64 25.95 -9.26 -8.97
CA VAL A 64 25.13 -9.45 -7.75
C VAL A 64 23.65 -9.53 -8.09
N GLY A 65 22.84 -10.13 -7.23
CA GLY A 65 21.38 -10.10 -7.39
C GLY A 65 20.73 -11.33 -6.77
N GLY A 66 19.68 -11.85 -7.40
CA GLY A 66 18.96 -13.00 -6.86
C GLY A 66 17.78 -13.46 -7.70
N SER A 67 17.09 -14.47 -7.21
CA SER A 67 15.86 -14.96 -7.81
C SER A 67 14.74 -13.92 -7.68
N SER A 68 13.84 -13.92 -8.64
CA SER A 68 12.70 -13.00 -8.71
C SER A 68 11.37 -13.74 -8.84
N ASN A 69 10.27 -13.01 -8.65
CA ASN A 69 8.94 -13.39 -9.15
C ASN A 69 8.57 -12.56 -10.39
N GLY A 70 9.51 -12.51 -11.33
CA GLY A 70 9.37 -11.79 -12.57
C GLY A 70 10.11 -10.46 -12.58
N GLU A 71 10.56 -10.12 -13.78
CA GLU A 71 11.39 -8.98 -14.09
C GLU A 71 10.59 -7.95 -14.89
N VAL A 72 11.01 -6.69 -14.79
CA VAL A 72 10.49 -5.61 -15.62
C VAL A 72 11.60 -4.92 -16.38
N SER A 73 11.28 -4.45 -17.58
CA SER A 73 12.12 -3.54 -18.34
C SER A 73 11.25 -2.72 -19.29
N ARG A 74 11.72 -1.56 -19.74
CA ARG A 74 11.04 -0.80 -20.81
C ARG A 74 10.82 -1.62 -22.09
N GLU A 75 11.75 -2.52 -22.41
CA GLU A 75 11.70 -3.33 -23.63
C GLU A 75 10.62 -4.42 -23.58
N GLN A 76 10.57 -5.17 -22.47
CA GLN A 76 9.70 -6.35 -22.36
C GLN A 76 8.47 -6.14 -21.45
N GLY A 77 8.36 -5.03 -20.71
CA GLY A 77 7.40 -4.91 -19.62
C GLY A 77 7.64 -5.96 -18.53
N TYR A 78 6.59 -6.34 -17.80
CA TYR A 78 6.63 -7.43 -16.82
C TYR A 78 6.65 -8.81 -17.49
N ARG A 79 7.57 -9.66 -17.05
CA ARG A 79 7.74 -11.04 -17.55
C ARG A 79 8.08 -11.99 -16.42
N VAL A 80 7.61 -13.22 -16.57
CA VAL A 80 7.93 -14.37 -15.72
C VAL A 80 8.54 -15.44 -16.62
N GLY A 81 9.52 -16.18 -16.09
CA GLY A 81 10.31 -17.13 -16.88
C GLY A 81 11.44 -16.44 -17.65
N SER A 82 11.88 -15.29 -17.17
CA SER A 82 12.85 -14.40 -17.80
C SER A 82 14.11 -14.21 -16.96
N SER A 83 15.10 -13.57 -17.55
CA SER A 83 16.32 -13.10 -16.89
C SER A 83 16.62 -11.68 -17.31
N LEU A 84 16.98 -10.83 -16.34
CA LEU A 84 17.29 -9.42 -16.51
C LEU A 84 18.73 -9.15 -16.07
N LEU A 85 19.54 -8.68 -17.01
CA LEU A 85 20.90 -8.23 -16.78
C LEU A 85 20.95 -6.70 -16.85
N ILE A 86 21.48 -6.06 -15.80
CA ILE A 86 21.71 -4.61 -15.74
C ILE A 86 23.20 -4.39 -15.53
N VAL A 87 23.89 -3.71 -16.45
CA VAL A 87 25.34 -3.50 -16.39
C VAL A 87 25.68 -2.03 -16.23
N PHE A 88 26.51 -1.73 -15.24
CA PHE A 88 27.05 -0.41 -14.96
C PHE A 88 28.45 -0.25 -15.54
N ALA A 89 28.72 0.90 -16.16
CA ALA A 89 30.04 1.30 -16.62
C ALA A 89 30.33 2.76 -16.25
N SER A 90 31.49 3.05 -15.68
CA SER A 90 31.95 4.39 -15.31
C SER A 90 33.47 4.43 -15.18
N ASP A 91 34.05 5.56 -15.54
CA ASP A 91 35.44 5.94 -15.25
C ASP A 91 35.58 6.75 -13.94
N THR A 92 34.48 7.33 -13.46
CA THR A 92 34.39 8.20 -12.26
C THR A 92 33.77 7.53 -11.05
N ILE A 93 32.82 6.62 -11.25
CA ILE A 93 32.13 5.88 -10.19
C ILE A 93 32.78 4.52 -10.03
N THR A 94 33.22 4.23 -8.81
CA THR A 94 33.81 2.94 -8.45
C THR A 94 32.76 2.05 -7.80
N PHE A 95 32.69 0.80 -8.23
CA PHE A 95 31.79 -0.20 -7.68
C PHE A 95 32.55 -1.19 -6.80
N ARG A 96 31.95 -1.59 -5.69
CA ARG A 96 32.43 -2.69 -4.84
C ARG A 96 31.29 -3.65 -4.56
N ALA A 97 31.36 -4.81 -5.18
CA ALA A 97 30.44 -5.90 -4.91
C ALA A 97 30.96 -6.74 -3.74
N GLY A 98 30.04 -7.29 -2.96
CA GLY A 98 30.35 -8.29 -1.96
C GLY A 98 29.12 -9.08 -1.55
N VAL A 99 29.29 -9.97 -0.57
CA VAL A 99 28.22 -10.83 -0.08
C VAL A 99 28.42 -11.14 1.40
N LEU A 100 27.35 -11.02 2.19
CA LEU A 100 27.32 -11.55 3.56
C LEU A 100 26.69 -12.95 3.56
N ARG A 101 27.19 -13.84 4.41
CA ARG A 101 26.82 -15.25 4.50
C ARG A 101 26.58 -15.68 5.93
N ASN A 102 25.81 -16.75 6.10
CA ASN A 102 25.63 -17.42 7.40
C ASN A 102 25.13 -16.48 8.49
N LEU A 103 24.31 -15.51 8.11
CA LEU A 103 23.60 -14.68 9.07
C LEU A 103 22.42 -15.47 9.65
N THR A 104 21.91 -14.97 10.76
CA THR A 104 20.77 -15.54 11.47
C THR A 104 19.57 -14.60 11.37
N PHE A 105 18.38 -15.15 11.57
CA PHE A 105 17.14 -14.38 11.44
C PHE A 105 17.03 -13.27 12.51
N ASP A 106 17.39 -13.54 13.76
CA ASP A 106 17.07 -12.69 14.91
C ASP A 106 18.22 -12.46 15.92
N ASN A 107 19.49 -12.62 15.50
CA ASN A 107 20.64 -12.33 16.36
C ASN A 107 21.54 -11.22 15.79
N GLU A 108 21.24 -9.98 16.13
CA GLU A 108 21.96 -8.79 15.64
C GLU A 108 23.43 -8.77 16.02
N ALA A 109 23.77 -9.12 17.26
CA ALA A 109 25.15 -9.10 17.74
C ALA A 109 26.02 -10.11 16.96
N PHE A 110 25.51 -11.33 16.79
CA PHE A 110 26.18 -12.35 15.99
C PHE A 110 26.30 -11.94 14.52
N ASN A 111 25.22 -11.38 13.95
CA ASN A 111 25.22 -10.92 12.56
C ASN A 111 26.22 -9.79 12.34
N LEU A 112 26.35 -8.84 13.28
CA LEU A 112 27.32 -7.76 13.21
C LEU A 112 28.76 -8.29 13.25
N GLU A 113 29.09 -9.17 14.21
CA GLU A 113 30.43 -9.77 14.30
C GLU A 113 30.78 -10.53 13.02
N THR A 114 29.86 -11.36 12.54
CA THR A 114 30.00 -12.15 11.31
C THR A 114 30.20 -11.26 10.09
N ALA A 115 29.43 -10.18 9.98
CA ALA A 115 29.52 -9.25 8.86
C ALA A 115 30.84 -8.47 8.88
N MET A 116 31.30 -7.99 10.04
CA MET A 116 32.59 -7.30 10.16
C MET A 116 33.76 -8.18 9.69
N GLN A 117 33.79 -9.45 10.09
CA GLN A 117 34.81 -10.40 9.63
C GLN A 117 34.77 -10.59 8.12
N GLN A 118 33.56 -10.74 7.54
CA GLN A 118 33.40 -10.97 6.10
C GLN A 118 33.71 -9.73 5.27
N TRP A 119 33.34 -8.54 5.72
CA TRP A 119 33.71 -7.28 5.07
C TRP A 119 35.23 -7.09 5.03
N GLN A 120 35.92 -7.36 6.14
CA GLN A 120 37.37 -7.31 6.20
C GLN A 120 38.01 -8.29 5.21
N GLN A 121 37.52 -9.54 5.14
CA GLN A 121 37.99 -10.55 4.18
C GLN A 121 37.76 -10.14 2.71
N GLN A 122 36.69 -9.40 2.46
CA GLN A 122 36.34 -8.88 1.13
C GLN A 122 37.05 -7.56 0.81
N GLY A 123 37.97 -7.10 1.66
CA GLY A 123 38.72 -5.85 1.46
C GLY A 123 37.87 -4.59 1.60
N ILE A 124 36.73 -4.67 2.28
CA ILE A 124 35.91 -3.52 2.64
C ILE A 124 36.44 -2.98 3.97
N GLU A 125 37.24 -1.92 3.90
CA GLU A 125 37.77 -1.26 5.09
C GLU A 125 36.71 -0.41 5.79
N ILE A 126 36.24 -0.90 6.94
CA ILE A 126 35.32 -0.18 7.82
C ILE A 126 36.15 0.47 8.93
N ARG A 127 36.32 1.79 8.87
CA ARG A 127 37.03 2.57 9.89
C ARG A 127 36.02 3.40 10.67
N PHE A 128 35.86 3.08 11.96
CA PHE A 128 35.03 3.84 12.88
C PHE A 128 35.71 5.13 13.38
N ASP A 129 37.02 5.25 13.15
CA ASP A 129 37.79 6.44 13.53
C ASP A 129 37.57 7.56 12.51
N LYS A 130 37.51 8.81 13.01
CA LYS A 130 37.21 10.08 12.30
C LYS A 130 38.16 10.45 11.13
N GLY A 131 38.97 9.53 10.62
CA GLY A 131 39.81 9.71 9.44
C GLY A 131 39.10 9.22 8.19
N TYR A 132 38.39 10.14 7.52
CA TYR A 132 37.94 10.14 6.11
C TYR A 132 38.21 8.86 5.28
N SER A 133 37.59 7.72 5.61
CA SER A 133 37.36 6.69 4.59
C SER A 133 36.14 7.14 3.80
N PRO A 134 36.20 7.25 2.46
CA PRO A 134 35.05 7.67 1.68
C PRO A 134 33.94 6.64 1.86
N MET A 135 32.82 7.04 2.45
CA MET A 135 31.62 6.21 2.53
C MET A 135 31.03 6.03 1.13
N PRO A 136 30.34 4.90 0.86
CA PRO A 136 29.59 4.77 -0.38
C PRO A 136 28.55 5.89 -0.51
N ALA A 137 28.42 6.46 -1.71
CA ALA A 137 27.35 7.38 -2.04
C ALA A 137 25.97 6.68 -2.02
N LEU A 138 25.96 5.39 -2.38
CA LEU A 138 24.77 4.54 -2.43
C LEU A 138 25.15 3.07 -2.28
N GLY A 139 24.24 2.26 -1.72
CA GLY A 139 24.35 0.81 -1.72
C GLY A 139 23.10 0.13 -2.28
N LEU A 140 23.27 -0.96 -3.02
CA LEU A 140 22.20 -1.88 -3.43
C LEU A 140 22.30 -3.18 -2.64
N LEU A 141 21.20 -3.64 -2.05
CA LEU A 141 21.12 -4.82 -1.19
C LEU A 141 20.09 -5.82 -1.73
N PHE A 142 20.45 -7.10 -1.78
CA PHE A 142 19.60 -8.18 -2.28
C PHE A 142 19.52 -9.35 -1.30
N PRO A 143 18.99 -9.16 -0.08
CA PRO A 143 18.96 -10.21 0.94
C PRO A 143 18.09 -11.41 0.56
N ASP A 144 18.32 -12.53 1.25
CA ASP A 144 17.35 -13.62 1.34
C ASP A 144 15.98 -13.09 1.80
N GLY A 145 14.93 -13.37 1.04
CA GLY A 145 13.57 -12.93 1.33
C GLY A 145 12.81 -13.77 2.34
N LEU A 146 13.36 -14.90 2.80
CA LEU A 146 12.69 -15.81 3.74
C LEU A 146 13.58 -16.17 4.94
N GLY A 147 14.89 -16.35 4.69
CA GLY A 147 15.84 -16.81 5.70
C GLY A 147 16.34 -15.75 6.68
N LEU A 148 16.11 -14.46 6.38
CA LEU A 148 16.65 -13.32 7.13
C LEU A 148 15.59 -12.27 7.43
N ASP A 149 15.72 -11.61 8.58
CA ASP A 149 14.93 -10.43 8.86
C ASP A 149 15.48 -9.21 8.09
N GLY A 150 14.79 -8.85 7.01
CA GLY A 150 15.16 -7.71 6.15
C GLY A 150 15.35 -6.38 6.91
N GLY A 151 14.56 -6.12 7.94
CA GLY A 151 14.73 -4.94 8.80
C GLY A 151 16.08 -4.93 9.53
N SER A 152 16.45 -6.06 10.12
CA SER A 152 17.73 -6.26 10.79
C SER A 152 18.92 -6.16 9.83
N ILE A 153 18.78 -6.66 8.59
CA ILE A 153 19.80 -6.50 7.55
C ILE A 153 19.99 -5.02 7.18
N VAL A 154 18.91 -4.28 6.96
CA VAL A 154 19.00 -2.85 6.64
C VAL A 154 19.63 -2.05 7.78
N ARG A 155 19.30 -2.38 9.03
CA ARG A 155 19.94 -1.79 10.22
C ARG A 155 21.44 -2.11 10.27
N LEU A 156 21.84 -3.37 10.07
CA LEU A 156 23.24 -3.80 10.03
C LEU A 156 24.07 -2.97 9.02
N PHE A 157 23.55 -2.78 7.80
CA PHE A 157 24.23 -1.95 6.80
C PHE A 157 24.21 -0.46 7.15
N SER A 158 23.11 0.05 7.70
CA SER A 158 23.00 1.46 8.07
C SER A 158 23.91 1.83 9.24
N ASP A 159 24.05 0.96 10.24
CA ASP A 159 24.95 1.18 11.37
C ASP A 159 26.43 1.13 10.93
N THR A 160 26.73 0.34 9.91
CA THR A 160 28.07 0.23 9.32
C THR A 160 28.40 1.40 8.39
N PHE A 161 27.41 1.88 7.63
CA PHE A 161 27.55 2.94 6.63
C PHE A 161 26.50 4.04 6.87
N PRO A 162 26.65 4.84 7.95
CA PRO A 162 25.59 5.72 8.47
C PRO A 162 25.16 6.86 7.55
N THR A 163 25.97 7.22 6.55
CA THR A 163 25.65 8.28 5.59
C THR A 163 25.21 7.73 4.23
N THR A 164 25.12 6.41 4.08
CA THR A 164 24.80 5.75 2.81
C THR A 164 23.30 5.45 2.74
N HIS A 165 22.66 5.84 1.64
CA HIS A 165 21.31 5.35 1.35
C HIS A 165 21.38 3.97 0.70
N PHE A 166 20.58 3.04 1.23
CA PHE A 166 20.48 1.67 0.74
C PHE A 166 19.16 1.48 -0.01
N PHE A 167 19.26 0.78 -1.14
CA PHE A 167 18.12 0.43 -1.99
C PHE A 167 18.17 -1.04 -2.40
N GLY A 168 17.08 -1.55 -2.95
CA GLY A 168 17.03 -2.89 -3.53
C GLY A 168 15.76 -3.61 -3.12
N GLY A 169 15.85 -4.94 -3.06
CA GLY A 169 14.74 -5.76 -2.63
C GLY A 169 15.16 -7.19 -2.38
N ALA A 170 14.42 -7.85 -1.49
CA ALA A 170 14.70 -9.22 -1.13
C ALA A 170 14.36 -10.18 -2.27
N SER A 171 15.19 -11.20 -2.45
CA SER A 171 14.98 -12.21 -3.48
C SER A 171 13.63 -12.89 -3.30
N ALA A 172 12.99 -13.25 -4.41
CA ALA A 172 11.66 -13.86 -4.42
C ALA A 172 11.63 -15.18 -5.21
N GLU A 173 10.58 -15.95 -5.00
CA GLU A 173 10.29 -17.19 -5.74
C GLU A 173 8.79 -17.26 -6.09
N ASN A 174 8.26 -18.43 -6.44
CA ASN A 174 6.88 -18.62 -6.89
C ASN A 174 5.83 -18.72 -5.77
N PHE A 175 6.05 -18.07 -4.63
CA PHE A 175 5.21 -18.13 -3.42
C PHE A 175 4.99 -19.52 -2.85
N THR A 176 5.91 -20.44 -3.10
CA THR A 176 5.98 -21.68 -2.32
C THR A 176 6.51 -21.42 -0.91
N LEU A 177 7.13 -20.26 -0.69
CA LEU A 177 7.73 -19.78 0.56
C LEU A 177 8.73 -20.78 1.13
N THR A 178 9.45 -21.48 0.24
CA THR A 178 10.38 -22.54 0.61
C THR A 178 11.81 -22.03 0.72
N GLN A 179 12.33 -21.42 -0.35
CA GLN A 179 13.72 -21.00 -0.42
C GLN A 179 13.92 -19.96 -1.52
N THR A 180 14.66 -18.89 -1.22
CA THR A 180 15.10 -17.92 -2.22
C THR A 180 16.56 -18.17 -2.61
N LYS A 181 16.99 -17.63 -3.75
CA LYS A 181 18.37 -17.75 -4.23
C LYS A 181 19.00 -16.37 -4.37
N GLN A 182 20.22 -16.23 -3.88
CA GLN A 182 21.03 -15.03 -4.00
C GLN A 182 22.19 -15.28 -4.97
N PHE A 183 22.55 -14.28 -5.76
CA PHE A 183 23.58 -14.41 -6.79
C PHE A 183 24.80 -13.57 -6.43
N PHE A 184 25.98 -14.19 -6.50
CA PHE A 184 27.26 -13.51 -6.39
C PHE A 184 28.27 -14.14 -7.36
N ASN A 185 28.64 -13.43 -8.41
CA ASN A 185 29.48 -13.90 -9.51
C ASN A 185 28.97 -15.20 -10.13
N HIS A 186 29.65 -16.33 -9.90
CA HIS A 186 29.25 -17.63 -10.42
C HIS A 186 28.43 -18.45 -9.42
N GLU A 187 28.24 -17.94 -8.20
CA GLU A 187 27.63 -18.68 -7.10
C GLU A 187 26.12 -18.42 -7.02
N VAL A 188 25.36 -19.52 -6.89
CA VAL A 188 23.97 -19.50 -6.42
C VAL A 188 23.98 -19.82 -4.93
N LEU A 189 23.44 -18.91 -4.14
CA LEU A 189 23.59 -18.87 -2.69
C LEU A 189 22.23 -18.91 -2.01
N HIS A 190 22.25 -19.20 -0.72
CA HIS A 190 21.09 -19.21 0.16
C HIS A 190 21.47 -18.58 1.49
N ASN A 191 20.52 -17.95 2.18
CA ASN A 191 20.78 -17.26 3.44
C ASN A 191 21.97 -16.29 3.31
N ALA A 192 21.95 -15.47 2.25
CA ALA A 192 23.02 -14.55 1.92
C ALA A 192 22.48 -13.15 1.65
N VAL A 193 23.37 -12.17 1.63
CA VAL A 193 23.08 -10.78 1.25
C VAL A 193 24.14 -10.27 0.28
N PRO A 194 24.01 -10.55 -1.03
CA PRO A 194 24.77 -9.84 -2.04
C PRO A 194 24.47 -8.35 -1.98
N TYR A 195 25.52 -7.54 -2.16
CA TYR A 195 25.42 -6.10 -2.15
C TYR A 195 26.37 -5.46 -3.17
N LEU A 196 26.02 -4.26 -3.61
CA LEU A 196 26.85 -3.43 -4.49
C LEU A 196 26.95 -2.01 -3.93
N LEU A 197 28.16 -1.56 -3.61
CA LEU A 197 28.45 -0.22 -3.11
C LEU A 197 28.99 0.67 -4.22
N PHE A 198 28.50 1.90 -4.27
CA PHE A 198 28.84 2.91 -5.28
C PHE A 198 29.64 4.02 -4.61
N TYR A 199 30.81 4.35 -5.15
CA TYR A 199 31.69 5.41 -4.64
C TYR A 199 31.98 6.42 -5.74
N GLY A 200 32.11 7.69 -5.38
CA GLY A 200 32.39 8.78 -6.31
C GLY A 200 31.19 9.70 -6.53
N PRO A 201 31.18 10.49 -7.62
CA PRO A 201 30.19 11.52 -7.89
C PRO A 201 28.88 10.92 -8.45
N LEU A 202 28.23 10.05 -7.68
CA LEU A 202 26.92 9.49 -8.01
C LEU A 202 25.82 10.47 -7.59
N ARG A 203 24.93 10.80 -8.53
CA ARG A 203 23.67 11.46 -8.22
C ARG A 203 22.56 10.40 -8.14
N HIS A 204 21.75 10.45 -7.10
CA HIS A 204 20.54 9.62 -7.00
C HIS A 204 19.35 10.38 -6.43
N HIS A 205 18.17 9.95 -6.82
CA HIS A 205 16.91 10.38 -6.23
C HIS A 205 15.91 9.21 -6.22
N TRP A 206 14.93 9.19 -5.33
CA TRP A 206 14.00 8.07 -5.26
C TRP A 206 12.59 8.52 -4.89
N ALA A 207 11.64 7.64 -5.18
CA ALA A 207 10.31 7.70 -4.60
C ALA A 207 9.92 6.33 -4.07
N ILE A 208 9.10 6.32 -3.02
CA ILE A 208 8.59 5.11 -2.39
C ILE A 208 7.08 5.25 -2.16
N THR A 209 6.33 4.16 -2.37
CA THR A 209 4.98 4.02 -1.80
C THR A 209 5.11 3.36 -0.43
N GLU A 210 4.55 3.94 0.63
CA GLU A 210 4.74 3.43 2.00
C GLU A 210 3.42 3.29 2.75
N GLY A 211 3.27 2.20 3.51
CA GLY A 211 2.10 1.96 4.36
C GLY A 211 0.79 2.10 3.61
N LEU A 212 -0.19 2.78 4.23
CA LEU A 212 -1.52 2.97 3.67
C LEU A 212 -1.56 3.78 2.36
N ASP A 213 -0.48 4.49 2.00
CA ASP A 213 -0.36 5.17 0.71
C ASP A 213 0.08 4.24 -0.43
N SER A 214 0.26 2.93 -0.15
CA SER A 214 0.71 1.94 -1.13
C SER A 214 -0.41 1.31 -1.94
N GLY A 215 -1.67 1.69 -1.69
CA GLY A 215 -2.86 1.14 -2.35
C GLY A 215 -3.62 0.10 -1.53
N TRP A 216 -3.39 0.08 -0.21
CA TRP A 216 -4.14 -0.73 0.74
C TRP A 216 -4.90 0.15 1.71
N ARG A 217 -6.13 -0.22 2.01
CA ARG A 217 -6.99 0.45 2.98
C ARG A 217 -7.04 -0.33 4.28
N ALA A 218 -6.90 0.35 5.41
CA ALA A 218 -7.11 -0.22 6.73
C ALA A 218 -8.59 -0.62 6.95
N VAL A 219 -8.83 -1.78 7.54
CA VAL A 219 -10.16 -2.36 7.79
C VAL A 219 -10.31 -2.76 9.26
N GLY A 220 -11.46 -2.40 9.85
CA GLY A 220 -11.81 -2.76 11.22
C GLY A 220 -11.11 -1.88 12.27
N LYS A 221 -11.13 -2.32 13.54
CA LYS A 221 -10.47 -1.63 14.65
C LYS A 221 -9.01 -2.05 14.75
N ARG A 222 -8.16 -1.18 15.30
CA ARG A 222 -6.83 -1.57 15.80
C ARG A 222 -7.00 -2.52 16.98
N LEU A 223 -6.26 -3.61 16.99
CA LEU A 223 -6.30 -4.64 18.03
C LEU A 223 -4.94 -4.76 18.67
N ASP A 224 -4.90 -4.79 19.99
CA ASP A 224 -3.67 -5.09 20.72
C ASP A 224 -3.18 -6.50 20.34
N ALA A 225 -1.91 -6.60 19.99
CA ALA A 225 -1.26 -7.82 19.58
C ALA A 225 -0.11 -8.14 20.54
N GLN A 226 0.02 -9.42 20.90
CA GLN A 226 1.20 -9.94 21.59
C GLN A 226 2.01 -10.79 20.61
N CYS A 227 3.25 -10.38 20.40
CA CYS A 227 4.17 -11.01 19.47
C CYS A 227 5.43 -11.50 20.19
N ASP A 228 6.05 -12.54 19.64
CA ASP A 228 7.36 -13.03 20.03
C ASP A 228 8.18 -13.27 18.75
N GLY A 229 9.21 -12.46 18.55
CA GLY A 229 9.95 -12.39 17.29
C GLY A 229 9.04 -12.12 16.10
N LYS A 230 8.91 -13.11 15.20
CA LYS A 230 8.03 -13.04 14.02
C LYS A 230 6.64 -13.66 14.23
N TYR A 231 6.35 -14.17 15.43
CA TYR A 231 5.09 -14.88 15.70
C TYR A 231 4.09 -13.97 16.40
N ILE A 232 2.86 -13.92 15.89
CA ILE A 232 1.75 -13.23 16.53
C ILE A 232 0.95 -14.28 17.30
N HIS A 233 0.97 -14.21 18.63
CA HIS A 233 0.30 -15.18 19.49
C HIS A 233 -1.16 -14.84 19.69
N THR A 234 -1.43 -13.59 20.07
CA THR A 234 -2.79 -13.14 20.37
C THR A 234 -3.13 -11.83 19.68
N LEU A 235 -4.40 -11.69 19.31
CA LEU A 235 -5.03 -10.45 18.85
C LEU A 235 -6.25 -10.18 19.72
N ALA A 236 -6.26 -9.05 20.43
CA ALA A 236 -7.27 -8.70 21.42
C ALA A 236 -7.53 -9.84 22.44
N GLN A 237 -6.45 -10.40 22.99
CA GLN A 237 -6.48 -11.47 24.01
C GLN A 237 -7.10 -12.80 23.52
N LYS A 238 -7.18 -13.02 22.21
CA LYS A 238 -7.63 -14.28 21.59
C LYS A 238 -6.54 -14.84 20.69
N PRO A 239 -6.50 -16.17 20.45
CA PRO A 239 -5.59 -16.75 19.47
C PRO A 239 -5.64 -16.00 18.13
N ALA A 240 -4.47 -15.66 17.58
CA ALA A 240 -4.40 -14.83 16.38
C ALA A 240 -5.05 -15.52 15.15
N VAL A 241 -4.98 -16.84 15.07
CA VAL A 241 -5.63 -17.64 14.00
C VAL A 241 -7.14 -17.45 13.96
N ASP A 242 -7.81 -17.38 15.12
CA ASP A 242 -9.27 -17.20 15.20
C ASP A 242 -9.71 -15.90 14.52
N TYR A 243 -8.87 -14.88 14.61
CA TYR A 243 -9.15 -13.58 14.01
C TYR A 243 -9.17 -13.67 12.47
N LEU A 244 -8.20 -14.37 11.87
CA LEU A 244 -8.20 -14.62 10.43
C LEU A 244 -9.35 -15.53 10.01
N ALA A 245 -9.55 -16.65 10.71
CA ALA A 245 -10.59 -17.64 10.40
C ALA A 245 -12.00 -17.03 10.39
N SER A 246 -12.26 -16.08 11.29
CA SER A 246 -13.56 -15.40 11.38
C SER A 246 -13.87 -14.42 10.24
N ARG A 247 -12.86 -13.99 9.47
CA ARG A 247 -12.97 -12.88 8.50
C ARG A 247 -12.63 -13.30 7.09
N TYR A 248 -11.56 -14.04 6.95
CA TYR A 248 -11.21 -14.76 5.74
C TYR A 248 -11.72 -16.16 6.00
N ARG A 249 -12.81 -16.58 5.35
CA ARG A 249 -13.28 -17.97 5.45
C ARG A 249 -12.11 -18.85 5.01
N LEU A 250 -11.36 -19.42 5.96
CA LEU A 250 -10.23 -20.32 5.70
C LEU A 250 -10.72 -21.68 5.16
N GLN A 251 -11.73 -21.69 4.28
CA GLN A 251 -12.11 -22.86 3.51
C GLN A 251 -11.04 -23.10 2.45
N GLY A 252 -10.07 -23.95 2.76
CA GLY A 252 -9.01 -24.37 1.82
C GLY A 252 -7.58 -23.98 2.19
N GLY A 253 -7.33 -23.37 3.36
CA GLY A 253 -5.99 -23.29 3.95
C GLY A 253 -4.99 -22.27 3.36
N GLN A 254 -5.38 -21.37 2.45
CA GLN A 254 -4.49 -20.31 1.99
C GLN A 254 -4.67 -19.01 2.80
N LEU A 255 -3.62 -18.61 3.53
CA LEU A 255 -3.48 -17.21 3.94
C LEU A 255 -3.34 -16.36 2.68
N SER A 256 -4.12 -15.29 2.63
CA SER A 256 -3.95 -14.32 1.55
C SER A 256 -2.85 -13.34 1.95
N VAL A 257 -1.64 -13.58 1.43
CA VAL A 257 -0.49 -12.65 1.45
C VAL A 257 -0.77 -11.31 0.75
N CYS A 258 -1.98 -11.14 0.18
CA CYS A 258 -2.46 -9.89 -0.40
C CYS A 258 -3.05 -8.92 0.65
N HIS A 259 -3.09 -9.32 1.93
CA HIS A 259 -3.61 -8.51 3.03
C HIS A 259 -2.56 -8.35 4.13
N PRO A 260 -1.48 -7.57 3.90
CA PRO A 260 -0.52 -7.25 4.96
C PRO A 260 -1.25 -6.67 6.17
N PHE A 261 -0.72 -6.93 7.35
CA PHE A 261 -1.17 -6.25 8.55
C PHE A 261 -0.56 -4.85 8.62
N VAL A 262 -1.37 -3.88 9.05
CA VAL A 262 -0.87 -2.60 9.53
C VAL A 262 -0.36 -2.80 10.94
N ILE A 263 0.92 -2.54 11.16
CA ILE A 263 1.55 -2.60 12.47
C ILE A 263 1.72 -1.19 12.99
N TYR A 264 1.18 -0.93 14.17
CA TYR A 264 1.36 0.28 14.96
C TYR A 264 2.28 -0.07 16.13
N PRO A 265 3.59 0.21 16.06
CA PRO A 265 4.54 -0.21 17.09
C PRO A 265 4.24 0.43 18.45
N ASP A 266 3.82 1.69 18.47
CA ASP A 266 3.52 2.44 19.69
C ASP A 266 2.02 2.69 19.85
N ARG A 267 1.49 2.37 21.04
CA ARG A 267 0.07 2.62 21.35
C ARG A 267 -0.26 4.11 21.30
N GLY A 268 -1.35 4.46 20.63
CA GLY A 268 -1.80 5.85 20.47
C GLY A 268 -1.03 6.66 19.43
N SER A 269 -0.04 6.05 18.77
CA SER A 269 0.63 6.62 17.60
C SER A 269 -0.08 6.23 16.31
N ASP A 270 0.00 7.11 15.31
CA ASP A 270 -0.42 6.83 13.94
C ASP A 270 0.76 6.44 13.03
N VAL A 271 1.98 6.41 13.56
CA VAL A 271 3.14 5.84 12.86
C VAL A 271 2.87 4.35 12.65
N HIS A 272 3.00 3.91 11.41
CA HIS A 272 2.68 2.53 11.03
C HIS A 272 3.50 2.06 9.84
N TYR A 273 3.56 0.75 9.69
CA TYR A 273 4.14 0.07 8.53
C TYR A 273 3.39 -1.23 8.27
N PHE A 274 3.64 -1.83 7.10
CA PHE A 274 3.04 -3.10 6.73
C PHE A 274 3.94 -4.28 7.07
N ARG A 275 3.31 -5.42 7.41
CA ARG A 275 3.96 -6.72 7.55
C ARG A 275 3.09 -7.82 6.97
N ASP A 276 3.69 -8.63 6.10
CA ASP A 276 3.01 -9.78 5.50
C ASP A 276 3.00 -10.96 6.47
N VAL A 277 1.85 -11.62 6.55
CA VAL A 277 1.69 -12.88 7.28
C VAL A 277 1.77 -14.01 6.28
N ILE A 278 2.76 -14.87 6.47
CA ILE A 278 3.16 -15.92 5.52
C ILE A 278 2.80 -17.33 5.99
N GLY A 279 2.45 -17.49 7.28
CA GLY A 279 2.16 -18.79 7.85
C GLY A 279 1.26 -18.72 9.08
N TYR A 280 0.81 -19.89 9.51
CA TYR A 280 0.04 -20.05 10.74
C TYR A 280 0.22 -21.47 11.29
N CYS A 281 -0.07 -21.63 12.59
CA CYS A 281 -0.11 -22.94 13.23
C CYS A 281 -1.42 -23.08 14.01
N GLU A 282 -2.29 -24.00 13.56
CA GLU A 282 -3.57 -24.26 14.22
C GLU A 282 -3.39 -24.80 15.64
N ALA A 283 -2.41 -25.67 15.86
CA ALA A 283 -2.17 -26.29 17.17
C ALA A 283 -1.78 -25.28 18.25
N THR A 284 -1.05 -24.22 17.88
CA THR A 284 -0.63 -23.16 18.82
C THR A 284 -1.46 -21.89 18.69
N GLY A 285 -2.33 -21.78 17.68
CA GLY A 285 -3.16 -20.61 17.42
C GLY A 285 -2.42 -19.35 16.94
N ARG A 286 -1.14 -19.48 16.55
CA ARG A 286 -0.27 -18.34 16.18
C ARG A 286 -0.23 -18.09 14.68
N LEU A 287 0.06 -16.85 14.31
CA LEU A 287 0.41 -16.43 12.94
C LEU A 287 1.92 -16.20 12.83
N GLU A 288 2.45 -16.28 11.62
CA GLU A 288 3.86 -16.05 11.31
C GLU A 288 4.01 -14.91 10.31
N SER A 289 4.68 -13.85 10.75
CA SER A 289 5.11 -12.72 9.92
C SER A 289 6.41 -13.05 9.18
N ILE A 290 6.61 -12.45 8.02
CA ILE A 290 7.87 -12.59 7.26
C ILE A 290 9.05 -11.91 7.96
N ASN A 291 8.79 -10.87 8.76
CA ASN A 291 9.78 -10.11 9.53
C ASN A 291 9.45 -10.05 11.02
N LEU A 292 10.45 -9.62 11.80
CA LEU A 292 10.29 -9.34 13.23
C LEU A 292 9.22 -8.27 13.49
N LEU A 293 8.53 -8.44 14.62
CA LEU A 293 7.48 -7.57 15.12
C LEU A 293 7.83 -7.04 16.52
N PRO A 294 7.34 -5.86 16.91
CA PRO A 294 7.41 -5.43 18.30
C PRO A 294 6.61 -6.38 19.19
N THR A 295 7.16 -6.70 20.38
CA THR A 295 6.53 -7.63 21.34
C THR A 295 5.10 -7.22 21.68
N ASP A 296 4.88 -5.93 21.94
CA ASP A 296 3.55 -5.36 22.14
C ASP A 296 3.32 -4.29 21.07
N CYS A 297 2.29 -4.47 20.25
CA CYS A 297 1.90 -3.50 19.24
C CYS A 297 0.38 -3.50 19.04
N GLN A 298 -0.13 -2.61 18.18
CA GLN A 298 -1.49 -2.74 17.66
C GLN A 298 -1.46 -3.15 16.19
N ILE A 299 -2.38 -4.03 15.81
CA ILE A 299 -2.50 -4.57 14.45
C ILE A 299 -3.87 -4.22 13.88
N GLN A 300 -3.90 -3.91 12.58
CA GLN A 300 -5.13 -3.69 11.84
C GLN A 300 -5.08 -4.43 10.50
N LEU A 301 -6.24 -4.90 10.02
CA LEU A 301 -6.32 -5.57 8.72
C LEU A 301 -6.22 -4.55 7.60
N THR A 302 -5.83 -5.03 6.43
CA THR A 302 -5.92 -4.26 5.20
C THR A 302 -6.79 -4.94 4.15
N GLN A 303 -7.22 -4.15 3.19
CA GLN A 303 -7.81 -4.62 1.95
C GLN A 303 -7.11 -3.89 0.78
N PRO A 304 -6.60 -4.63 -0.22
CA PRO A 304 -6.04 -4.01 -1.41
C PRO A 304 -7.11 -3.30 -2.23
N ASP A 305 -6.70 -2.23 -2.91
CA ASP A 305 -7.46 -1.59 -3.98
C ASP A 305 -6.61 -1.56 -5.25
N PRO A 306 -6.85 -2.48 -6.20
CA PRO A 306 -6.11 -2.55 -7.47
C PRO A 306 -6.01 -1.22 -8.23
N ALA A 307 -7.10 -0.45 -8.27
CA ALA A 307 -7.12 0.83 -8.99
C ALA A 307 -6.21 1.86 -8.30
N THR A 308 -6.24 1.89 -6.97
CA THR A 308 -5.33 2.75 -6.19
C THR A 308 -3.87 2.29 -6.33
N ILE A 309 -3.58 0.98 -6.32
CA ILE A 309 -2.23 0.43 -6.56
C ILE A 309 -1.65 0.95 -7.88
N LEU A 310 -2.39 0.85 -8.99
CA LEU A 310 -1.97 1.35 -10.30
C LEU A 310 -1.74 2.88 -10.28
N ALA A 311 -2.66 3.62 -9.66
CA ALA A 311 -2.56 5.08 -9.58
C ALA A 311 -1.33 5.53 -8.77
N VAL A 312 -1.04 4.89 -7.65
CA VAL A 312 0.15 5.22 -6.83
C VAL A 312 1.44 4.75 -7.48
N SER A 313 1.45 3.65 -8.25
CA SER A 313 2.62 3.25 -9.04
C SER A 313 3.00 4.29 -10.07
N ARG A 314 1.99 4.84 -10.78
CA ARG A 314 2.19 5.95 -11.71
C ARG A 314 2.71 7.19 -10.99
N LYS A 315 2.08 7.57 -9.88
CA LYS A 315 2.52 8.73 -9.10
C LYS A 315 3.97 8.58 -8.61
N ASN A 316 4.37 7.38 -8.18
CA ASN A 316 5.69 7.10 -7.62
C ASN A 316 6.83 7.49 -8.58
N ILE A 317 6.82 6.98 -9.82
CA ILE A 317 7.89 7.29 -10.77
C ILE A 317 7.86 8.76 -11.22
N HIS A 318 6.68 9.36 -11.37
CA HIS A 318 6.57 10.79 -11.65
C HIS A 318 7.14 11.65 -10.52
N GLN A 319 6.92 11.26 -9.26
CA GLN A 319 7.50 11.95 -8.11
C GLN A 319 9.02 11.83 -8.12
N ALA A 320 9.57 10.64 -8.38
CA ALA A 320 11.02 10.47 -8.47
C ALA A 320 11.62 11.41 -9.53
N LEU A 321 10.99 11.45 -10.72
CA LEU A 321 11.45 12.30 -11.83
C LEU A 321 11.30 13.80 -11.54
N ALA A 322 10.19 14.21 -10.92
CA ALA A 322 9.91 15.62 -10.63
C ALA A 322 10.90 16.24 -9.63
N HIS A 323 11.42 15.44 -8.70
CA HIS A 323 12.39 15.87 -7.69
C HIS A 323 13.85 15.56 -8.08
N TYR A 324 14.06 14.95 -9.25
CA TYR A 324 15.38 14.88 -9.85
C TYR A 324 15.75 16.28 -10.38
N PRO A 325 16.97 16.80 -10.12
CA PRO A 325 17.35 18.15 -10.52
C PRO A 325 17.10 18.44 -12.01
N SER A 326 16.38 19.52 -12.30
CA SER A 326 15.85 19.84 -13.65
C SER A 326 16.92 20.14 -14.71
N THR A 327 18.16 20.41 -14.30
CA THR A 327 19.31 20.62 -15.20
C THR A 327 19.92 19.32 -15.71
N ASP A 328 19.59 18.19 -15.07
CA ASP A 328 20.20 16.89 -15.31
C ASP A 328 19.14 15.90 -15.80
N THR A 329 19.56 14.91 -16.59
CA THR A 329 18.70 13.76 -16.93
C THR A 329 19.22 12.53 -16.21
N PRO A 330 18.36 11.73 -15.56
CA PRO A 330 18.79 10.48 -14.96
C PRO A 330 19.29 9.52 -16.06
N THR A 331 20.35 8.79 -15.76
CA THR A 331 20.94 7.77 -16.66
C THR A 331 20.04 6.53 -16.75
N ALA A 332 19.42 6.13 -15.64
CA ALA A 332 18.41 5.06 -15.61
C ALA A 332 17.54 5.15 -14.35
N ALA A 333 16.48 4.35 -14.34
CA ALA A 333 15.66 4.08 -13.17
C ALA A 333 15.68 2.58 -12.81
N LEU A 334 15.97 2.27 -11.55
CA LEU A 334 15.76 0.94 -10.98
C LEU A 334 14.38 0.87 -10.31
N TRP A 335 13.69 -0.26 -10.47
CA TRP A 335 12.30 -0.44 -10.07
C TRP A 335 12.12 -1.73 -9.26
N PHE A 336 11.77 -1.61 -7.98
CA PHE A 336 11.60 -2.74 -7.06
C PHE A 336 10.17 -2.73 -6.53
N SER A 337 9.36 -3.71 -6.93
CA SER A 337 7.93 -3.77 -6.57
C SER A 337 7.63 -5.03 -5.76
N CYS A 338 6.79 -4.93 -4.73
CA CYS A 338 6.47 -6.10 -3.93
C CYS A 338 5.68 -7.13 -4.73
N VAL A 339 6.03 -8.41 -4.60
CA VAL A 339 5.31 -9.48 -5.30
C VAL A 339 3.82 -9.52 -4.93
N SER A 340 3.45 -9.10 -3.71
CA SER A 340 2.03 -9.00 -3.31
C SER A 340 1.21 -8.09 -4.25
N ARG A 341 1.84 -7.06 -4.84
CA ARG A 341 1.22 -6.15 -5.81
C ARG A 341 0.88 -6.88 -7.11
N ALA A 342 1.80 -7.70 -7.62
CA ALA A 342 1.54 -8.55 -8.78
C ALA A 342 0.41 -9.55 -8.52
N LEU A 343 0.37 -10.16 -7.32
CA LEU A 343 -0.71 -11.09 -6.95
C LEU A 343 -2.08 -10.40 -6.87
N VAL A 344 -2.15 -9.22 -6.27
CA VAL A 344 -3.38 -8.44 -6.15
C VAL A 344 -3.92 -8.03 -7.53
N LEU A 345 -3.01 -7.67 -8.44
CA LEU A 345 -3.37 -7.28 -9.80
C LEU A 345 -3.67 -8.48 -10.70
N ALA A 346 -3.15 -9.67 -10.38
CA ALA A 346 -3.35 -10.92 -11.12
C ALA A 346 -3.14 -10.75 -12.63
N ASN A 347 -4.21 -10.81 -13.43
CA ASN A 347 -4.15 -10.64 -14.89
C ASN A 347 -3.65 -9.25 -15.33
N ASP A 348 -3.67 -8.26 -14.42
CA ASP A 348 -3.22 -6.90 -14.64
C ASP A 348 -1.81 -6.62 -14.06
N ALA A 349 -1.06 -7.65 -13.61
CA ALA A 349 0.28 -7.43 -13.06
C ALA A 349 1.21 -6.67 -14.03
N ALA A 350 1.12 -6.98 -15.33
CA ALA A 350 1.86 -6.25 -16.36
C ALA A 350 1.43 -4.78 -16.53
N ASN A 351 0.19 -4.45 -16.16
CA ASN A 351 -0.32 -3.09 -16.23
C ASN A 351 0.32 -2.18 -15.17
N GLU A 352 0.80 -2.71 -14.05
CA GLU A 352 1.48 -1.88 -13.05
C GLU A 352 2.67 -1.12 -13.66
N PHE A 353 3.60 -1.87 -14.24
CA PHE A 353 4.78 -1.30 -14.88
C PHE A 353 4.43 -0.50 -16.14
N ALA A 354 3.48 -1.01 -16.95
CA ALA A 354 3.07 -0.33 -18.17
C ALA A 354 2.45 1.04 -17.87
N THR A 355 1.44 1.10 -16.99
CA THR A 355 0.76 2.35 -16.58
C THR A 355 1.71 3.29 -15.85
N ALA A 356 2.64 2.78 -15.05
CA ALA A 356 3.62 3.64 -14.39
C ALA A 356 4.57 4.30 -15.40
N THR A 357 5.00 3.57 -16.43
CA THR A 357 6.02 4.06 -17.37
C THR A 357 5.45 4.72 -18.63
N GLU A 358 4.15 4.65 -18.88
CA GLU A 358 3.48 5.19 -20.09
C GLU A 358 3.77 6.68 -20.34
N ALA A 359 3.79 7.48 -19.28
CA ALA A 359 3.93 8.94 -19.37
C ALA A 359 5.36 9.46 -19.13
N ILE A 360 6.35 8.55 -19.03
CA ILE A 360 7.76 8.95 -18.95
C ILE A 360 8.21 9.35 -20.36
N ALA A 361 8.30 10.65 -20.60
CA ALA A 361 8.77 11.21 -21.85
C ALA A 361 10.30 11.00 -21.95
N SER A 362 10.75 9.91 -22.61
CA SER A 362 12.09 9.68 -23.19
C SER A 362 12.44 8.18 -23.28
N ASP A 363 13.58 7.92 -23.90
CA ASP A 363 14.32 6.64 -23.91
C ASP A 363 14.93 6.27 -22.54
N LEU A 364 14.46 6.86 -21.42
CA LEU A 364 14.98 6.57 -20.07
C LEU A 364 14.92 5.06 -19.81
N PRO A 365 16.07 4.39 -19.62
CA PRO A 365 16.08 2.98 -19.29
C PRO A 365 15.45 2.78 -17.90
N VAL A 366 14.43 1.94 -17.82
CA VAL A 366 13.79 1.53 -16.56
C VAL A 366 13.80 0.02 -16.50
N ALA A 367 14.31 -0.54 -15.40
CA ALA A 367 14.32 -1.98 -15.18
C ALA A 367 14.36 -2.37 -13.71
N GLY A 368 13.98 -3.60 -13.41
CA GLY A 368 14.07 -4.18 -12.07
C GLY A 368 13.20 -5.41 -11.95
N PHE A 369 12.64 -5.70 -10.78
CA PHE A 369 11.97 -6.98 -10.54
C PHE A 369 10.98 -6.91 -9.39
N TYR A 370 10.16 -7.96 -9.27
CA TYR A 370 9.24 -8.15 -8.16
C TYR A 370 9.89 -8.90 -6.99
N THR A 371 9.79 -8.33 -5.78
CA THR A 371 10.59 -8.65 -4.60
C THR A 371 9.74 -9.03 -3.39
N TYR A 372 10.26 -9.81 -2.43
CA TYR A 372 9.52 -10.11 -1.18
C TYR A 372 9.54 -9.00 -0.14
N GLY A 373 10.31 -7.95 -0.39
CA GLY A 373 10.21 -6.71 0.35
C GLY A 373 11.28 -5.74 -0.11
N GLU A 374 10.93 -4.46 -0.04
CA GLU A 374 11.68 -3.40 -0.70
C GLU A 374 12.59 -2.70 0.30
N ILE A 375 13.76 -2.29 -0.18
CA ILE A 375 14.72 -1.53 0.62
C ILE A 375 14.80 -0.13 0.01
N ALA A 376 14.54 0.88 0.84
CA ALA A 376 14.75 2.29 0.53
C ALA A 376 14.68 3.14 1.80
N PRO A 377 15.23 4.36 1.79
CA PRO A 377 14.91 5.34 2.82
C PRO A 377 13.41 5.62 2.87
N ALA A 378 12.83 5.56 4.07
CA ALA A 378 11.42 5.91 4.29
C ALA A 378 11.18 7.38 3.95
N ARG A 379 10.03 7.70 3.36
CA ARG A 379 9.75 9.04 2.85
C ARG A 379 9.65 10.08 3.98
N THR A 380 9.17 9.67 5.14
CA THR A 380 8.96 10.56 6.30
C THR A 380 10.23 10.85 7.09
N THR A 381 11.12 9.86 7.25
CA THR A 381 12.31 9.99 8.10
C THR A 381 13.61 10.14 7.33
N GLY A 382 13.64 9.71 6.06
CA GLY A 382 14.88 9.61 5.29
C GLY A 382 15.82 8.50 5.75
N HIS A 383 15.43 7.69 6.73
CA HIS A 383 16.24 6.56 7.20
C HIS A 383 15.99 5.30 6.38
N ASN A 384 17.06 4.57 6.07
CA ASN A 384 16.97 3.27 5.41
C ASN A 384 16.04 2.33 6.18
N THR A 385 15.06 1.76 5.48
CA THR A 385 14.05 0.89 6.09
C THR A 385 13.74 -0.27 5.13
N TYR A 386 13.24 -1.37 5.70
CA TYR A 386 12.66 -2.50 4.96
C TYR A 386 11.13 -2.38 4.92
N HIS A 387 10.57 -2.46 3.72
CA HIS A 387 9.16 -2.19 3.44
C HIS A 387 8.46 -3.42 2.85
N SER A 388 7.15 -3.49 3.07
CA SER A 388 6.29 -4.57 2.59
C SER A 388 5.14 -3.98 1.79
N SER A 389 4.73 -4.66 0.72
CA SER A 389 3.66 -4.21 -0.19
C SER A 389 3.92 -2.81 -0.81
N THR A 390 5.19 -2.50 -1.02
CA THR A 390 5.70 -1.19 -1.46
C THR A 390 6.20 -1.26 -2.91
N LEU A 391 6.35 -0.08 -3.53
CA LEU A 391 7.09 0.14 -4.75
C LEU A 391 8.19 1.18 -4.51
N VAL A 392 9.41 0.89 -4.96
CA VAL A 392 10.55 1.80 -4.99
C VAL A 392 10.96 2.09 -6.43
N THR A 393 11.04 3.38 -6.77
CA THR A 393 11.71 3.87 -7.98
C THR A 393 12.96 4.63 -7.56
N LEU A 394 14.13 4.18 -8.04
CA LEU A 394 15.43 4.82 -7.80
C LEU A 394 16.00 5.34 -9.13
N LEU A 395 16.20 6.64 -9.22
CA LEU A 395 16.88 7.30 -10.32
C LEU A 395 18.38 7.40 -10.03
N LEU A 396 19.19 7.08 -11.04
CA LEU A 396 20.66 7.13 -10.96
C LEU A 396 21.21 8.03 -12.06
N GLY A 397 22.26 8.78 -11.74
CA GLY A 397 23.03 9.59 -12.68
C GLY A 397 24.40 9.96 -12.13
N GLU A 398 25.13 10.80 -12.86
CA GLU A 398 26.46 11.30 -12.48
C GLU A 398 26.36 12.77 -12.07
N GLU A 399 27.07 13.19 -11.02
CA GLU A 399 27.16 14.62 -10.70
C GLU A 399 27.95 15.35 -11.79
N PRO A 400 27.54 16.57 -12.20
CA PRO A 400 28.31 17.37 -13.14
C PRO A 400 29.71 17.69 -12.60
N LEU A 401 30.75 17.50 -13.42
CA LEU A 401 32.10 17.98 -13.12
C LEU A 401 32.10 19.51 -13.03
N THR A 402 31.98 20.06 -11.82
CA THR A 402 31.97 21.52 -11.62
C THR A 402 33.38 22.05 -11.46
N SER A 403 33.91 22.65 -12.52
CA SER A 403 35.04 23.59 -12.42
C SER A 403 34.51 24.95 -11.91
N THR A 404 34.37 25.12 -10.59
CA THR A 404 34.49 26.37 -9.76
C THR A 404 33.54 26.42 -8.54
N GLY A 405 34.13 26.63 -7.34
CA GLY A 405 33.64 27.43 -6.20
C GLY A 405 32.23 27.19 -5.60
N ILE A 406 32.16 26.46 -4.48
CA ILE A 406 30.96 25.82 -3.90
C ILE A 406 30.03 26.71 -3.05
N PHE A 407 30.34 27.95 -2.69
CA PHE A 407 29.56 28.63 -1.62
C PHE A 407 28.38 29.52 -2.03
N GLY A 408 28.06 29.65 -3.32
CA GLY A 408 27.00 30.56 -3.78
C GLY A 408 25.66 29.91 -4.18
N GLN A 409 25.67 28.65 -4.64
CA GLN A 409 24.52 28.13 -5.40
C GLN A 409 23.51 27.32 -4.59
N HIS A 410 23.89 26.73 -3.44
CA HIS A 410 22.97 25.90 -2.65
C HIS A 410 21.76 26.65 -2.08
N HIS A 411 21.91 27.93 -1.72
CA HIS A 411 20.81 28.73 -1.15
C HIS A 411 19.84 29.25 -2.21
N GLN A 412 20.35 29.66 -3.38
CA GLN A 412 19.51 30.10 -4.49
C GLN A 412 18.76 28.91 -5.11
N PHE A 413 19.42 27.76 -5.24
CA PHE A 413 18.86 26.51 -5.78
C PHE A 413 17.72 25.94 -4.93
N SER A 414 17.89 25.95 -3.59
CA SER A 414 16.81 25.54 -2.68
C SER A 414 15.62 26.51 -2.71
N ALA A 415 15.88 27.82 -2.85
CA ALA A 415 14.82 28.82 -2.95
C ALA A 415 14.01 28.70 -4.24
N ASP A 416 14.64 28.39 -5.38
CA ASP A 416 13.96 28.24 -6.66
C ASP A 416 13.08 26.96 -6.70
N ASN A 417 13.57 25.85 -6.16
CA ASN A 417 12.78 24.61 -6.01
C ASN A 417 11.61 24.81 -5.04
N LEU A 418 11.84 25.47 -3.89
CA LEU A 418 10.77 25.82 -2.96
C LEU A 418 9.74 26.75 -3.60
N ALA A 419 10.15 27.70 -4.45
CA ALA A 419 9.23 28.57 -5.16
C ALA A 419 8.38 27.80 -6.18
N GLN A 420 8.97 26.82 -6.87
CA GLN A 420 8.27 25.96 -7.82
C GLN A 420 7.28 25.01 -7.11
N ASP A 421 7.68 24.41 -6.00
CA ASP A 421 6.82 23.56 -5.16
C ASP A 421 5.67 24.37 -4.57
N ASN A 422 5.94 25.57 -4.08
CA ASN A 422 4.92 26.45 -3.53
C ASN A 422 3.91 26.87 -4.62
N LYS A 423 4.37 27.08 -5.87
CA LYS A 423 3.49 27.33 -7.02
C LYS A 423 2.62 26.10 -7.33
N ALA A 424 3.19 24.90 -7.38
CA ALA A 424 2.46 23.68 -7.65
C ALA A 424 1.42 23.34 -6.56
N LEU A 425 1.82 23.48 -5.29
CA LEU A 425 0.94 23.29 -4.13
C LEU A 425 -0.17 24.34 -4.08
N THR A 426 0.13 25.59 -4.42
CA THR A 426 -0.89 26.65 -4.53
C THR A 426 -1.91 26.30 -5.60
N GLN A 427 -1.47 25.83 -6.78
CA GLN A 427 -2.38 25.42 -7.84
C GLN A 427 -3.24 24.21 -7.44
N ALA A 428 -2.65 23.22 -6.78
CA ALA A 428 -3.39 22.05 -6.27
C ALA A 428 -4.40 22.45 -5.20
N LEU A 429 -4.05 23.40 -4.32
CA LEU A 429 -4.96 23.95 -3.30
C LEU A 429 -6.12 24.70 -3.94
N GLU A 430 -5.88 25.50 -4.98
CA GLU A 430 -6.93 26.18 -5.75
C GLU A 430 -7.89 25.20 -6.42
N ASN A 431 -7.35 24.16 -7.07
CA ASN A 431 -8.16 23.11 -7.70
C ASN A 431 -9.02 22.38 -6.66
N THR A 432 -8.43 22.07 -5.50
CA THR A 432 -9.14 21.40 -4.41
C THR A 432 -10.23 22.30 -3.81
N ARG A 433 -9.97 23.60 -3.66
CA ARG A 433 -10.98 24.58 -3.21
C ARG A 433 -12.13 24.70 -4.20
N ALA A 434 -11.84 24.70 -5.51
CA ALA A 434 -12.86 24.72 -6.55
C ALA A 434 -13.74 23.47 -6.50
N GLU A 435 -13.13 22.29 -6.29
CA GLU A 435 -13.86 21.03 -6.15
C GLU A 435 -14.73 21.01 -4.88
N ILE A 436 -14.21 21.49 -3.74
CA ILE A 436 -14.99 21.63 -2.50
C ILE A 436 -16.18 22.55 -2.72
N GLN A 437 -15.99 23.69 -3.40
CA GLN A 437 -17.08 24.62 -3.70
C GLN A 437 -18.15 23.95 -4.59
N ARG A 438 -17.74 23.23 -5.64
CA ARG A 438 -18.65 22.46 -6.50
C ARG A 438 -19.49 21.47 -5.70
N LEU A 439 -18.85 20.71 -4.82
CA LEU A 439 -19.52 19.74 -3.95
C LEU A 439 -20.46 20.40 -2.94
N GLN A 440 -20.12 21.58 -2.42
CA GLN A 440 -21.00 22.36 -1.55
C GLN A 440 -22.24 22.87 -2.29
N ASP A 441 -22.08 23.30 -3.54
CA ASP A 441 -23.19 23.74 -4.40
C ASP A 441 -24.12 22.56 -4.75
N GLU A 442 -23.54 21.40 -5.10
CA GLU A 442 -24.29 20.15 -5.32
C GLU A 442 -25.04 19.71 -4.06
N LEU A 443 -24.41 19.80 -2.88
CA LEU A 443 -25.05 19.49 -1.61
C LEU A 443 -26.20 20.47 -1.30
N ALA A 444 -26.04 21.75 -1.61
CA ALA A 444 -27.09 22.76 -1.45
C ALA A 444 -28.29 22.46 -2.38
N GLN A 445 -28.03 22.08 -3.63
CA GLN A 445 -29.08 21.65 -4.56
C GLN A 445 -29.79 20.38 -4.06
N CYS A 446 -29.05 19.38 -3.58
CA CYS A 446 -29.63 18.17 -3.00
C CYS A 446 -30.49 18.48 -1.77
N ARG A 447 -30.06 19.42 -0.91
CA ARG A 447 -30.86 19.88 0.24
C ARG A 447 -32.12 20.61 -0.19
N LEU A 448 -32.07 21.42 -1.26
CA LEU A 448 -33.24 22.09 -1.82
C LEU A 448 -34.24 21.08 -2.40
N LEU A 449 -33.75 20.11 -3.19
CA LEU A 449 -34.57 19.03 -3.74
C LEU A 449 -35.22 18.19 -2.63
N ASN A 450 -34.50 17.89 -1.56
CA ASN A 450 -35.05 17.21 -0.39
C ASN A 450 -36.12 18.03 0.34
N ARG A 451 -36.00 19.37 0.39
CA ARG A 451 -37.06 20.24 0.94
C ARG A 451 -38.29 20.28 0.04
N VAL A 452 -38.13 20.33 -1.29
CA VAL A 452 -39.26 20.28 -2.23
C VAL A 452 -39.95 18.92 -2.15
N ALA A 453 -39.18 17.83 -2.10
CA ALA A 453 -39.71 16.47 -1.94
C ALA A 453 -40.41 16.28 -0.59
N SER A 454 -39.90 16.87 0.51
CA SER A 454 -40.56 16.82 1.82
C SER A 454 -41.83 17.66 1.87
N HIS A 455 -41.86 18.82 1.21
CA HIS A 455 -43.08 19.64 1.06
C HIS A 455 -44.16 18.89 0.28
N SER A 456 -43.80 18.27 -0.85
CA SER A 456 -44.70 17.46 -1.67
C SER A 456 -45.27 16.26 -0.90
N ARG A 457 -44.44 15.52 -0.15
CA ARG A 457 -44.92 14.44 0.74
C ARG A 457 -45.85 14.94 1.84
N THR A 458 -45.62 16.15 2.36
CA THR A 458 -46.46 16.74 3.41
C THR A 458 -47.83 17.16 2.87
N GLU A 459 -47.89 17.75 1.67
CA GLU A 459 -49.15 18.05 0.98
C GLU A 459 -49.93 16.78 0.61
N GLU A 460 -49.25 15.75 0.10
CA GLU A 460 -49.86 14.48 -0.25
C GLU A 460 -50.40 13.74 0.99
N MET A 461 -49.66 13.76 2.10
CA MET A 461 -50.11 13.24 3.39
C MET A 461 -51.33 14.02 3.93
N MET A 462 -51.38 15.35 3.76
CA MET A 462 -52.54 16.17 4.13
C MET A 462 -53.78 15.85 3.29
N LYS A 463 -53.62 15.67 1.97
CA LYS A 463 -54.70 15.25 1.07
C LYS A 463 -55.22 13.85 1.43
N ASN A 464 -54.32 12.88 1.63
CA ASN A 464 -54.68 11.52 2.02
C ASN A 464 -55.39 11.47 3.38
N ARG A 465 -54.95 12.29 4.33
CA ARG A 465 -55.60 12.41 5.64
C ARG A 465 -57.00 13.04 5.55
N ALA A 466 -57.18 14.06 4.71
CA ALA A 466 -58.49 14.65 4.44
C ALA A 466 -59.45 13.65 3.77
N LEU A 467 -58.96 12.90 2.77
CA LEU A 467 -59.73 11.87 2.08
C LEU A 467 -60.15 10.73 3.04
N ALA A 468 -59.22 10.26 3.88
CA ALA A 468 -59.50 9.23 4.88
C ALA A 468 -60.55 9.69 5.89
N LEU A 469 -60.48 10.95 6.35
CA LEU A 469 -61.48 11.49 7.26
C LEU A 469 -62.86 11.66 6.60
N GLN A 470 -62.91 12.05 5.31
CA GLN A 470 -64.15 12.11 4.55
C GLN A 470 -64.78 10.71 4.38
N LEU A 471 -63.97 9.69 4.11
CA LEU A 471 -64.42 8.30 4.02
C LEU A 471 -64.99 7.77 5.34
N VAL A 472 -64.36 8.11 6.47
CA VAL A 472 -64.89 7.78 7.81
C VAL A 472 -66.22 8.49 8.04
N CYS A 473 -66.34 9.76 7.65
CA CYS A 473 -67.59 10.51 7.80
C CYS A 473 -68.72 9.93 6.92
N SER A 474 -68.43 9.47 5.71
CA SER A 474 -69.44 8.83 4.85
C SER A 474 -69.86 7.47 5.36
N LEU A 475 -68.94 6.65 5.88
CA LEU A 475 -69.26 5.35 6.49
C LEU A 475 -70.11 5.48 7.76
N LEU A 476 -69.96 6.59 8.49
CA LEU A 476 -70.73 6.88 9.71
C LEU A 476 -71.97 7.74 9.45
N ASP A 477 -72.27 8.08 8.19
CA ASP A 477 -73.38 8.97 7.77
C ASP A 477 -73.47 10.28 8.59
N THR A 478 -72.32 10.93 8.81
CA THR A 478 -72.20 12.13 9.65
C THR A 478 -71.51 13.28 8.93
N ARG A 479 -71.86 14.53 9.28
CA ARG A 479 -71.20 15.71 8.71
C ARG A 479 -69.80 15.88 9.29
N PHE A 480 -68.84 16.26 8.43
CA PHE A 480 -67.44 16.45 8.81
C PHE A 480 -67.24 17.47 9.94
N ALA A 481 -68.04 18.55 9.98
CA ALA A 481 -67.97 19.55 11.04
C ALA A 481 -68.35 18.97 12.43
N ASP A 482 -69.35 18.08 12.46
CA ASP A 482 -69.80 17.41 13.69
C ASP A 482 -68.77 16.38 14.14
N PHE A 483 -68.20 15.60 13.22
CA PHE A 483 -67.08 14.68 13.50
C PHE A 483 -65.85 15.42 14.03
N LYS A 484 -65.46 16.54 13.41
CA LYS A 484 -64.29 17.32 13.85
C LYS A 484 -64.50 17.94 15.23
N ARG A 485 -65.70 18.44 15.53
CA ARG A 485 -66.04 19.04 16.84
C ARG A 485 -66.11 17.98 17.94
N LEU A 486 -66.74 16.84 17.66
CA LEU A 486 -67.03 15.83 18.67
C LEU A 486 -65.89 14.83 18.79
N ALA A 487 -65.39 14.28 17.69
CA ALA A 487 -64.46 13.15 17.67
C ALA A 487 -62.97 13.52 17.49
N MET A 488 -62.62 14.77 17.18
CA MET A 488 -61.23 15.22 17.03
C MET A 488 -60.89 16.34 18.03
N LYS A 489 -59.65 16.40 18.54
CA LYS A 489 -59.17 17.45 19.47
C LYS A 489 -57.69 17.81 19.22
N GLY A 490 -57.34 19.08 19.45
CA GLY A 490 -55.96 19.60 19.35
C GLY A 490 -55.55 20.04 17.94
N ASP A 491 -54.37 20.63 17.82
CA ASP A 491 -53.71 20.98 16.56
C ASP A 491 -52.27 20.41 16.56
N PRO A 492 -51.93 19.43 15.71
CA PRO A 492 -52.78 18.81 14.69
C PRO A 492 -53.90 17.94 15.29
N PRO A 493 -55.05 17.78 14.60
CA PRO A 493 -56.23 17.12 15.15
C PRO A 493 -55.96 15.64 15.43
N LYS A 494 -56.08 15.23 16.70
CA LYS A 494 -55.97 13.85 17.15
C LYS A 494 -57.34 13.29 17.52
N LEU A 495 -57.51 11.98 17.39
CA LEU A 495 -58.75 11.30 17.73
C LEU A 495 -59.04 11.47 19.23
N ASN A 496 -60.14 12.11 19.55
CA ASN A 496 -60.63 12.25 20.91
C ASN A 496 -61.46 11.02 21.26
N LYS A 497 -60.86 10.07 21.98
CA LYS A 497 -61.48 8.78 22.33
C LYS A 497 -62.89 8.94 22.93
N LEU A 498 -63.03 9.84 23.90
CA LEU A 498 -64.31 10.11 24.56
C LEU A 498 -65.30 10.83 23.64
N GLY A 499 -64.76 11.68 22.78
CA GLY A 499 -65.51 12.42 21.78
C GLY A 499 -66.11 11.54 20.69
N LEU A 500 -65.33 10.58 20.19
CA LEU A 500 -65.78 9.57 19.23
C LEU A 500 -66.87 8.67 19.84
N ALA A 501 -66.70 8.26 21.09
CA ALA A 501 -67.72 7.50 21.81
C ALA A 501 -69.04 8.28 21.95
N ARG A 502 -68.98 9.60 22.19
CA ARG A 502 -70.19 10.46 22.17
C ARG A 502 -70.85 10.46 20.82
N LEU A 503 -70.07 10.69 19.76
CA LEU A 503 -70.60 10.70 18.41
C LEU A 503 -71.31 9.38 18.06
N VAL A 504 -70.69 8.23 18.35
CA VAL A 504 -71.29 6.91 18.11
C VAL A 504 -72.55 6.71 18.95
N ASN A 505 -72.55 7.13 20.22
CA ASN A 505 -73.71 7.06 21.09
C ASN A 505 -74.87 7.93 20.60
N ASP A 506 -74.57 9.14 20.13
CA ASP A 506 -75.55 10.09 19.61
C ASP A 506 -76.15 9.60 18.28
N LEU A 507 -75.32 9.04 17.38
CA LEU A 507 -75.79 8.42 16.14
C LEU A 507 -76.68 7.20 16.42
N HIS A 508 -76.29 6.34 17.36
CA HIS A 508 -77.12 5.19 17.77
C HIS A 508 -78.46 5.65 18.39
N GLN A 509 -78.44 6.70 19.21
CA GLN A 509 -79.65 7.34 19.75
C GLN A 509 -80.55 7.87 18.64
N GLN A 510 -79.98 8.52 17.62
CA GLN A 510 -80.73 9.06 16.50
C GLN A 510 -81.35 7.96 15.64
N GLN A 511 -80.61 6.89 15.35
CA GLN A 511 -81.06 5.82 14.47
C GLN A 511 -82.03 4.83 15.15
N TYR A 512 -81.85 4.55 16.44
CA TYR A 512 -82.61 3.52 17.16
C TYR A 512 -83.45 4.06 18.33
N GLY A 513 -83.48 5.38 18.52
CA GLY A 513 -84.27 6.06 19.56
C GLY A 513 -83.78 5.87 20.99
N LYS A 514 -82.62 5.25 21.20
CA LYS A 514 -82.06 4.91 22.52
C LYS A 514 -80.53 4.93 22.54
N PRO A 515 -79.88 5.18 23.69
CA PRO A 515 -78.44 5.37 23.70
C PRO A 515 -77.75 4.03 23.49
N PHE A 516 -76.47 4.08 23.15
CA PHE A 516 -75.66 2.88 22.98
C PHE A 516 -75.63 2.10 24.31
N PRO A 517 -75.77 0.76 24.30
CA PRO A 517 -76.06 -0.03 25.50
C PRO A 517 -74.86 -0.23 26.46
N VAL A 518 -73.85 0.66 26.42
CA VAL A 518 -72.72 0.66 27.37
C VAL A 518 -72.42 2.09 27.85
N MET A 519 -71.75 2.21 29.01
CA MET A 519 -71.37 3.54 29.48
C MET A 519 -70.39 4.20 28.52
N LEU A 520 -70.49 5.52 28.37
CA LEU A 520 -69.69 6.32 27.44
C LEU A 520 -68.17 6.09 27.57
N LYS A 521 -67.68 5.90 28.80
CA LYS A 521 -66.25 5.60 29.08
C LYS A 521 -65.85 4.20 28.60
N GLN A 522 -66.75 3.22 28.73
CA GLN A 522 -66.53 1.86 28.23
C GLN A 522 -66.55 1.84 26.70
N LEU A 523 -67.49 2.58 26.08
CA LEU A 523 -67.56 2.73 24.63
C LEU A 523 -66.28 3.38 24.08
N ALA A 524 -65.73 4.39 24.76
CA ALA A 524 -64.47 5.02 24.37
C ALA A 524 -63.28 4.06 24.41
N ASN A 525 -63.25 3.14 25.36
CA ASN A 525 -62.21 2.11 25.42
C ASN A 525 -62.40 1.07 24.31
N LEU A 526 -63.63 0.56 24.13
CA LEU A 526 -63.97 -0.42 23.09
C LEU A 526 -63.63 0.06 21.67
N LEU A 527 -63.78 1.36 21.40
CA LEU A 527 -63.48 1.95 20.09
C LEU A 527 -61.98 2.22 19.88
N THR A 528 -61.12 2.03 20.89
CA THR A 528 -59.73 2.50 20.85
C THR A 528 -58.67 1.56 21.41
N ASP A 529 -59.06 0.35 21.83
CA ASP A 529 -58.12 -0.73 22.13
C ASP A 529 -57.42 -1.17 20.82
N GLN A 530 -56.10 -1.01 20.78
CA GLN A 530 -55.29 -0.99 19.57
C GLN A 530 -54.99 -2.40 19.03
N ILE A 531 -54.99 -2.55 17.69
CA ILE A 531 -54.08 -3.50 17.03
C ILE A 531 -52.69 -2.84 17.06
N ASP A 532 -51.86 -3.23 18.02
CA ASP A 532 -50.42 -2.92 18.00
C ASP A 532 -49.75 -3.74 16.89
N VAL A 533 -49.21 -3.06 15.87
CA VAL A 533 -48.16 -3.61 15.01
C VAL A 533 -46.88 -2.81 15.32
N PRO A 534 -45.82 -3.43 15.83
CA PRO A 534 -44.60 -2.73 16.19
C PRO A 534 -43.80 -2.38 14.94
N CYS A 535 -43.52 -1.09 14.73
CA CYS A 535 -42.50 -0.62 13.80
C CYS A 535 -41.34 0.01 14.57
N HIS A 536 -40.17 -0.56 14.34
CA HIS A 536 -38.89 -0.33 14.99
C HIS A 536 -38.46 1.12 15.19
N GLY A 537 -37.84 1.37 16.34
CA GLY A 537 -37.13 2.60 16.66
C GLY A 537 -35.90 2.84 15.78
N ARG A 538 -35.66 4.11 15.48
CA ARG A 538 -34.34 4.63 15.11
C ARG A 538 -33.67 5.23 16.35
N PRO A 539 -32.33 5.17 16.44
CA PRO A 539 -31.58 5.60 17.61
C PRO A 539 -31.38 7.11 17.66
N SER A 540 -31.45 7.64 18.86
CA SER A 540 -30.95 8.96 19.27
C SER A 540 -29.42 8.94 19.37
N HIS A 541 -28.76 9.86 18.68
CA HIS A 541 -27.39 10.29 19.04
C HIS A 541 -27.45 11.19 20.28
N PRO A 542 -26.53 11.03 21.25
CA PRO A 542 -26.01 12.12 22.04
C PRO A 542 -24.69 12.65 21.45
N GLU A 543 -24.44 13.90 21.83
CA GLU A 543 -23.36 14.86 21.52
C GLU A 543 -21.96 14.33 21.19
#